data_AF-A0A7S3RP97-F1
#
_entry.id   AF-A0A7S3RP97-F1
#
_cell.length_a   1.000
_cell.length_b   1.000
_cell.length_c   1.000
_cell.angle_alpha   90.00
_cell.angle_beta   90.00
_cell.angle_gamma   90.00
#
_symmetry.space_group_name_H-M   'P 1'
#
loop_
_entity.id
_entity.type
_entity.pdbx_description
1 polymer ?
#
loop_
_entity_poly.entity_id
_entity_poly.type
_entity_poly.pdbx_seq_one_letter_code
_entity_poly.pdbx_strand_id
1 'polypeptide(L)'
;MAGGRVGNSMTHLVADGDLAATADDADAAADLFLEAGVCVFEAALPPSLVAACRSVLERKSRLLDERLAARGVDLQAPWRFNEVCRRRFARYDLRGWALSDAIFTESLLLWSAAPWLPFVRSVLGDDVKELWRGVVDNRPGSETQGWHRDGGFLFPNGVDLPPHCLTIFVPLVDLLTDELGPPQFFPGQAETWPRPSRDLAEVWPRSGRGLAE
;
A
#
# COMPACT_ATOMS: atom_id res chain seq x y z
N MET A 1 27.63 -39.63 -7.61
CA MET A 1 27.37 -39.22 -6.21
C MET A 1 27.27 -37.70 -6.19
N ALA A 2 26.09 -37.16 -6.51
CA ALA A 2 25.85 -35.72 -6.50
C ALA A 2 25.40 -35.33 -5.10
N GLY A 3 26.26 -34.60 -4.38
CA GLY A 3 25.95 -34.02 -3.08
C GLY A 3 25.06 -32.80 -3.26
N GLY A 4 23.84 -32.87 -2.74
CA GLY A 4 22.90 -31.77 -2.74
C GLY A 4 23.39 -30.60 -1.91
N ARG A 5 23.22 -29.39 -2.44
CA ARG A 5 23.13 -28.18 -1.62
C ARG A 5 21.67 -28.00 -1.25
N VAL A 6 21.32 -28.47 -0.07
CA VAL A 6 20.11 -28.00 0.62
C VAL A 6 20.40 -26.56 1.01
N GLY A 7 19.89 -25.61 0.22
CA GLY A 7 19.95 -24.20 0.59
C GLY A 7 19.18 -24.02 1.90
N ASN A 8 19.89 -23.63 2.95
CA ASN A 8 19.31 -23.14 4.18
C ASN A 8 18.52 -21.87 3.85
N SER A 9 17.22 -22.00 3.57
CA SER A 9 16.29 -20.87 3.55
C SER A 9 16.01 -20.51 5.00
N MET A 10 16.95 -19.80 5.62
CA MET A 10 16.76 -19.13 6.90
C MET A 10 15.80 -17.98 6.62
N THR A 11 14.60 -18.01 7.19
CA THR A 11 13.69 -16.87 7.20
C THR A 11 14.38 -15.76 8.00
N HIS A 12 15.08 -14.86 7.34
CA HIS A 12 15.61 -13.67 7.99
C HIS A 12 14.40 -12.82 8.38
N LEU A 13 14.21 -12.60 9.68
CA LEU A 13 13.30 -11.57 10.16
C LEU A 13 13.83 -10.24 9.61
N VAL A 14 13.00 -9.52 8.87
CA VAL A 14 13.33 -8.17 8.38
C VAL A 14 13.45 -7.26 9.60
N ALA A 15 14.62 -6.66 9.78
CA ALA A 15 14.92 -5.74 10.85
C ALA A 15 14.53 -4.29 10.48
N ASP A 16 14.50 -3.42 11.48
CA ASP A 16 14.26 -1.99 11.30
C ASP A 16 15.30 -1.40 10.33
N GLY A 17 14.82 -0.75 9.28
CA GLY A 17 15.65 -0.13 8.25
C GLY A 17 16.03 -1.03 7.07
N ASP A 18 15.82 -2.35 7.14
CA ASP A 18 16.15 -3.28 6.03
C ASP A 18 15.35 -2.99 4.75
N LEU A 19 14.19 -2.35 4.88
CA LEU A 19 13.32 -1.94 3.77
C LEU A 19 13.42 -0.44 3.44
N ALA A 20 14.30 0.31 4.10
CA ALA A 20 14.40 1.74 3.89
C ALA A 20 15.01 2.07 2.51
N ALA A 21 14.34 2.94 1.78
CA ALA A 21 14.76 3.45 0.48
C ALA A 21 14.67 4.98 0.46
N THR A 22 15.36 5.59 -0.50
CA THR A 22 15.29 7.03 -0.77
C THR A 22 14.88 7.28 -2.21
N ALA A 23 14.09 8.33 -2.44
CA ALA A 23 13.69 8.75 -3.79
C ALA A 23 14.88 9.34 -4.58
N ASP A 24 15.94 9.75 -3.89
CA ASP A 24 17.15 10.30 -4.50
C ASP A 24 18.02 9.24 -5.19
N ASP A 25 17.85 7.96 -4.83
CA ASP A 25 18.55 6.81 -5.41
C ASP A 25 17.53 5.78 -5.89
N ALA A 26 16.89 6.12 -7.02
CA ALA A 26 15.82 5.35 -7.63
C ALA A 26 16.25 3.93 -8.02
N ASP A 27 17.49 3.74 -8.44
CA ASP A 27 18.01 2.46 -8.91
C ASP A 27 18.29 1.53 -7.72
N ALA A 28 18.91 2.03 -6.65
CA ALA A 28 19.10 1.23 -5.44
C ALA A 28 17.75 0.87 -4.78
N ALA A 29 16.79 1.79 -4.81
CA ALA A 29 15.42 1.51 -4.35
C ALA A 29 14.72 0.44 -5.22
N ALA A 30 14.93 0.47 -6.54
CA ALA A 30 14.41 -0.53 -7.46
C ALA A 30 15.03 -1.91 -7.21
N ASP A 31 16.35 -1.99 -7.02
CA ASP A 31 17.05 -3.23 -6.67
C ASP A 31 16.51 -3.83 -5.36
N LEU A 32 16.36 -3.00 -4.31
CA LEU A 32 15.76 -3.42 -3.05
C LEU A 32 14.33 -3.92 -3.25
N PHE A 33 13.52 -3.23 -4.06
CA PHE A 33 12.15 -3.66 -4.33
C PHE A 33 12.10 -4.97 -5.13
N LEU A 34 13.00 -5.18 -6.08
CA LEU A 34 13.07 -6.42 -6.86
C LEU A 34 13.47 -7.62 -5.99
N GLU A 35 14.34 -7.41 -4.98
CA GLU A 35 14.73 -8.44 -4.03
C GLU A 35 13.64 -8.68 -2.95
N ALA A 36 13.17 -7.62 -2.31
CA ALA A 36 12.30 -7.70 -1.13
C ALA A 36 10.81 -7.68 -1.46
N GLY A 37 10.40 -7.23 -2.65
CA GLY A 37 8.99 -7.04 -3.04
C GLY A 37 8.27 -5.89 -2.36
N VAL A 38 8.96 -5.16 -1.46
CA VAL A 38 8.47 -3.98 -0.75
C VAL A 38 9.66 -3.12 -0.34
N CYS A 39 9.50 -1.80 -0.38
CA CYS A 39 10.44 -0.83 0.18
C CYS A 39 9.66 0.36 0.75
N VAL A 40 10.30 1.15 1.61
CA VAL A 40 9.70 2.24 2.38
C VAL A 40 10.48 3.52 2.14
N PHE A 41 9.79 4.56 1.65
CA PHE A 41 10.34 5.90 1.51
C PHE A 41 9.89 6.77 2.68
N GLU A 42 10.79 7.01 3.63
CA GLU A 42 10.49 7.91 4.74
C GLU A 42 10.47 9.37 4.28
N ALA A 43 9.55 10.15 4.84
CA ALA A 43 9.41 11.59 4.58
C ALA A 43 9.36 11.95 3.08
N ALA A 44 8.86 11.05 2.22
CA ALA A 44 8.74 11.28 0.78
C ALA A 44 7.81 12.46 0.43
N LEU A 45 6.90 12.83 1.35
CA LEU A 45 5.99 13.94 1.20
C LEU A 45 6.12 14.91 2.38
N PRO A 46 5.90 16.22 2.17
CA PRO A 46 5.86 17.19 3.25
C PRO A 46 4.76 16.83 4.28
N PRO A 47 5.05 16.88 5.60
CA PRO A 47 4.05 16.61 6.63
C PRO A 47 2.80 17.49 6.52
N SER A 48 2.97 18.74 6.08
CA SER A 48 1.87 19.68 5.84
C SER A 48 0.94 19.23 4.71
N LEU A 49 1.48 18.62 3.64
CA LEU A 49 0.68 18.06 2.56
C LEU A 49 -0.12 16.84 3.04
N VAL A 50 0.51 15.95 3.80
CA VAL A 50 -0.16 14.77 4.40
C VAL A 50 -1.30 15.21 5.33
N ALA A 51 -1.05 16.19 6.21
CA ALA A 51 -2.07 16.75 7.11
C ALA A 51 -3.23 17.43 6.37
N ALA A 52 -2.94 18.13 5.26
CA ALA A 52 -3.96 18.75 4.42
C ALA A 52 -4.84 17.68 3.72
N CYS A 53 -4.23 16.62 3.19
CA CYS A 53 -4.93 15.50 2.59
C CYS A 53 -5.84 14.80 3.59
N ARG A 54 -5.33 14.51 4.79
CA ARG A 54 -6.09 13.95 5.90
C ARG A 54 -7.30 14.82 6.24
N SER A 55 -7.08 16.13 6.42
CA SER A 55 -8.16 17.09 6.74
C SER A 55 -9.27 17.12 5.69
N VAL A 56 -8.92 17.00 4.40
CA VAL A 56 -9.91 16.91 3.32
C VAL A 56 -10.69 15.60 3.40
N LEU A 57 -10.00 14.48 3.62
CA LEU A 57 -10.64 13.16 3.69
C LEU A 57 -11.50 12.97 4.92
N GLU A 58 -11.15 13.56 6.06
CA GLU A 58 -12.00 13.56 7.25
C GLU A 58 -13.33 14.31 7.00
N ARG A 59 -13.29 15.43 6.26
CA ARG A 59 -14.52 16.12 5.82
C ARG A 59 -15.34 15.26 4.86
N LYS A 60 -14.68 14.61 3.89
CA LYS A 60 -15.36 13.72 2.94
C LYS A 60 -15.92 12.46 3.59
N SER A 61 -15.23 11.88 4.57
CA SER A 61 -15.68 10.70 5.30
C SER A 61 -16.95 11.02 6.09
N ARG A 62 -17.02 12.19 6.76
CA ARG A 62 -18.26 12.67 7.38
C ARG A 62 -19.39 12.89 6.37
N LEU A 63 -19.11 13.53 5.23
CA LEU A 63 -20.13 13.72 4.20
C LEU A 63 -20.62 12.38 3.63
N LEU A 64 -19.73 11.41 3.46
CA LEU A 64 -20.09 10.06 3.04
C LEU A 64 -21.09 9.45 4.03
N ASP A 65 -20.83 9.55 5.33
CA ASP A 65 -21.72 9.01 6.36
C ASP A 65 -23.10 9.65 6.31
N GLU A 66 -23.17 10.99 6.19
CA GLU A 66 -24.43 11.72 6.02
C GLU A 66 -25.20 11.26 4.78
N ARG A 67 -24.50 11.01 3.67
CA ARG A 67 -25.11 10.60 2.40
C ARG A 67 -25.57 9.14 2.41
N LEU A 68 -24.82 8.25 3.03
CA LEU A 68 -25.22 6.85 3.21
C LEU A 68 -26.45 6.78 4.13
N ALA A 69 -26.46 7.54 5.22
CA ALA A 69 -27.60 7.64 6.13
C ALA A 69 -28.85 8.21 5.44
N ALA A 70 -28.71 9.31 4.69
CA ALA A 70 -29.82 9.91 3.95
C ALA A 70 -30.42 8.98 2.87
N ARG A 71 -29.62 8.03 2.37
CA ARG A 71 -30.07 6.99 1.44
C ARG A 71 -30.61 5.73 2.13
N GLY A 72 -30.54 5.66 3.45
CA GLY A 72 -30.95 4.48 4.22
C GLY A 72 -30.08 3.26 3.94
N VAL A 73 -28.79 3.45 3.64
CA VAL A 73 -27.88 2.32 3.41
C VAL A 73 -27.62 1.62 4.74
N ASP A 74 -27.93 0.33 4.79
CA ASP A 74 -27.53 -0.52 5.91
C ASP A 74 -26.02 -0.76 5.86
N LEU A 75 -25.30 -0.17 6.82
CA LEU A 75 -23.84 -0.28 6.93
C LEU A 75 -23.37 -1.69 7.32
N GLN A 76 -24.27 -2.53 7.86
CA GLN A 76 -23.99 -3.93 8.22
C GLN A 76 -24.11 -4.87 7.01
N ALA A 77 -24.88 -4.50 6.00
CA ALA A 77 -25.06 -5.27 4.77
C ALA A 77 -23.97 -4.95 3.72
N PRO A 78 -23.63 -5.88 2.80
CA PRO A 78 -22.76 -5.58 1.67
C PRO A 78 -23.38 -4.52 0.75
N TRP A 79 -22.59 -3.54 0.33
CA TRP A 79 -23.02 -2.51 -0.61
C TRP A 79 -21.84 -2.01 -1.45
N ARG A 80 -22.16 -1.56 -2.67
CA ARG A 80 -21.18 -1.08 -3.65
C ARG A 80 -21.80 -0.03 -4.54
N PHE A 81 -21.22 1.17 -4.53
CA PHE A 81 -21.45 2.22 -5.49
C PHE A 81 -20.21 2.36 -6.39
N ASN A 82 -20.29 3.19 -7.42
CA ASN A 82 -19.16 3.42 -8.33
C ASN A 82 -18.04 4.21 -7.64
N GLU A 83 -18.43 5.19 -6.82
CA GLU A 83 -17.55 6.13 -6.13
C GLU A 83 -17.03 5.56 -4.81
N VAL A 84 -17.78 4.66 -4.19
CA VAL A 84 -17.47 4.10 -2.88
C VAL A 84 -18.01 2.69 -2.76
N CYS A 85 -17.19 1.77 -2.27
CA CYS A 85 -17.65 0.44 -1.95
C CYS A 85 -17.18 -0.03 -0.59
N ARG A 86 -18.02 -0.83 0.06
CA ARG A 86 -17.64 -1.56 1.25
C ARG A 86 -16.91 -2.83 0.82
N ARG A 87 -15.63 -2.94 1.18
CA ARG A 87 -14.86 -4.18 0.95
C ARG A 87 -15.10 -5.20 2.04
N ARG A 88 -15.02 -4.75 3.29
CA ARG A 88 -15.24 -5.54 4.51
C ARG A 88 -16.00 -4.69 5.52
N PHE A 89 -16.41 -5.28 6.64
CA PHE A 89 -16.98 -4.46 7.73
C PHE A 89 -16.04 -3.31 8.08
N ALA A 90 -16.59 -2.10 8.19
CA ALA A 90 -15.85 -0.87 8.51
C ALA A 90 -14.62 -0.53 7.62
N ARG A 91 -14.52 -1.09 6.39
CA ARG A 91 -13.45 -0.74 5.44
C ARG A 91 -14.00 -0.35 4.08
N TYR A 92 -13.73 0.90 3.68
CA TYR A 92 -14.27 1.48 2.44
C TYR A 92 -13.15 1.81 1.46
N ASP A 93 -13.37 1.45 0.19
CA ASP A 93 -12.57 1.96 -0.92
C ASP A 93 -13.30 3.18 -1.49
N LEU A 94 -12.68 4.34 -1.40
CA LEU A 94 -13.17 5.59 -1.96
C LEU A 94 -12.43 5.90 -3.27
N ARG A 95 -13.17 6.36 -4.29
CA ARG A 95 -12.64 6.64 -5.64
C ARG A 95 -13.22 7.94 -6.17
N GLY A 96 -12.58 8.49 -7.21
CA GLY A 96 -13.11 9.62 -7.99
C GLY A 96 -13.41 10.83 -7.11
N TRP A 97 -14.68 11.01 -6.73
CA TRP A 97 -15.15 12.07 -5.83
C TRP A 97 -14.28 12.24 -4.57
N ALA A 98 -13.78 11.15 -3.96
CA ALA A 98 -12.93 11.25 -2.78
C ALA A 98 -11.61 12.01 -3.02
N LEU A 99 -11.16 12.04 -4.26
CA LEU A 99 -9.90 12.63 -4.72
C LEU A 99 -10.13 13.81 -5.67
N SER A 100 -11.33 14.41 -5.68
CA SER A 100 -11.68 15.49 -6.60
C SER A 100 -11.16 16.88 -6.19
N ASP A 101 -10.61 17.00 -4.98
CA ASP A 101 -10.10 18.27 -4.47
C ASP A 101 -8.69 18.54 -5.00
N ALA A 102 -8.36 19.82 -5.20
CA ALA A 102 -7.08 20.27 -5.78
C ALA A 102 -5.85 19.65 -5.08
N ILE A 103 -5.92 19.38 -3.78
CA ILE A 103 -4.83 18.76 -3.03
C ILE A 103 -4.45 17.36 -3.57
N PHE A 104 -5.35 16.67 -4.25
CA PHE A 104 -5.10 15.35 -4.87
C PHE A 104 -4.86 15.43 -6.39
N THR A 105 -5.22 16.56 -7.01
CA THR A 105 -5.17 16.76 -8.47
C THR A 105 -4.16 17.80 -8.91
N GLU A 106 -3.45 18.47 -8.00
CA GLU A 106 -2.47 19.53 -8.31
C GLU A 106 -1.24 19.50 -7.38
N SER A 107 -1.04 18.43 -6.59
CA SER A 107 0.06 18.30 -5.63
C SER A 107 1.12 17.28 -6.04
N LEU A 108 2.10 17.02 -5.17
CA LEU A 108 3.05 15.90 -5.30
C LEU A 108 2.38 14.51 -5.31
N LEU A 109 1.07 14.43 -5.08
CA LEU A 109 0.28 13.21 -5.26
C LEU A 109 -0.15 12.99 -6.72
N LEU A 110 0.03 13.98 -7.58
CA LEU A 110 -0.13 13.80 -9.01
C LEU A 110 0.97 12.90 -9.55
N TRP A 111 0.57 11.94 -10.39
CA TRP A 111 1.49 11.03 -11.08
C TRP A 111 2.70 11.73 -11.71
N SER A 112 2.50 12.86 -12.40
CA SER A 112 3.57 13.60 -13.08
C SER A 112 4.52 14.36 -12.16
N ALA A 113 4.14 14.60 -10.90
CA ALA A 113 4.91 15.34 -9.91
C ALA A 113 5.31 14.46 -8.71
N ALA A 114 5.05 13.15 -8.79
CA ALA A 114 5.26 12.23 -7.70
C ALA A 114 6.76 12.01 -7.43
N PRO A 115 7.23 12.15 -6.19
CA PRO A 115 8.64 12.00 -5.85
C PRO A 115 9.14 10.56 -6.07
N TRP A 116 8.25 9.57 -6.02
CA TRP A 116 8.58 8.16 -6.30
C TRP A 116 8.56 7.80 -7.79
N LEU A 117 8.20 8.72 -8.70
CA LEU A 117 8.11 8.40 -10.13
C LEU A 117 9.43 7.88 -10.73
N PRO A 118 10.62 8.43 -10.40
CA PRO A 118 11.89 7.86 -10.87
C PRO A 118 12.05 6.40 -10.48
N PHE A 119 11.81 6.05 -9.21
CA PHE A 119 11.81 4.67 -8.72
C PHE A 119 10.83 3.79 -9.51
N VAL A 120 9.60 4.26 -9.73
CA VAL A 120 8.60 3.50 -10.48
C VAL A 120 9.05 3.23 -11.92
N ARG A 121 9.71 4.20 -12.57
CA ARG A 121 10.27 4.01 -13.92
C ARG A 121 11.46 3.07 -13.93
N SER A 122 12.33 3.09 -12.91
CA SER A 122 13.41 2.11 -12.78
C SER A 122 12.86 0.68 -12.64
N VAL A 123 11.70 0.49 -12.00
CA VAL A 123 11.07 -0.84 -11.84
C VAL A 123 10.27 -1.27 -13.08
N LEU A 124 9.43 -0.40 -13.64
CA LEU A 124 8.41 -0.75 -14.66
C LEU A 124 8.72 -0.22 -16.07
N GLY A 125 9.75 0.61 -16.24
CA GLY A 125 10.07 1.32 -17.47
C GLY A 125 9.31 2.65 -17.63
N ASP A 126 9.70 3.41 -18.66
CA ASP A 126 9.25 4.81 -18.85
C ASP A 126 7.77 4.96 -19.23
N ASP A 127 7.20 3.94 -19.88
CA ASP A 127 5.81 3.94 -20.39
C ASP A 127 4.75 3.60 -19.32
N VAL A 128 5.16 3.56 -18.04
CA VAL A 128 4.28 3.25 -16.91
C VAL A 128 3.11 4.23 -16.81
N LYS A 129 1.93 3.69 -16.49
CA LYS A 129 0.68 4.45 -16.32
C LYS A 129 0.03 4.12 -14.99
N GLU A 130 -0.56 5.14 -14.38
CA GLU A 130 -1.41 4.94 -13.21
C GLU A 130 -2.69 4.20 -13.61
N LEU A 131 -2.86 2.97 -13.12
CA LEU A 131 -4.03 2.14 -13.38
C LEU A 131 -5.20 2.47 -12.45
N TRP A 132 -4.89 2.82 -11.21
CA TRP A 132 -5.88 3.07 -10.19
C TRP A 132 -5.36 4.04 -9.12
N ARG A 133 -6.27 4.89 -8.65
CA ARG A 133 -6.05 5.77 -7.50
C ARG A 133 -7.31 5.79 -6.64
N GLY A 134 -7.14 5.75 -5.34
CA GLY A 134 -8.22 5.83 -4.38
C GLY A 134 -7.72 5.97 -2.95
N VAL A 135 -8.66 5.94 -2.01
CA VAL A 135 -8.40 5.99 -0.58
C VAL A 135 -8.99 4.75 0.06
N VAL A 136 -8.23 4.10 0.93
CA VAL A 136 -8.74 3.07 1.83
C VAL A 136 -9.04 3.74 3.17
N ASP A 137 -10.32 3.85 3.51
CA ASP A 137 -10.80 4.33 4.81
C ASP A 137 -11.02 3.12 5.72
N ASN A 138 -10.05 2.88 6.62
CA ASN A 138 -10.09 1.79 7.59
C ASN A 138 -10.64 2.31 8.92
N ARG A 139 -11.85 1.91 9.28
CA ARG A 139 -12.57 2.45 10.43
C ARG A 139 -12.52 1.50 11.65
N PRO A 140 -12.77 2.01 12.86
CA PRO A 140 -12.79 1.19 14.06
C PRO A 140 -13.70 -0.04 13.93
N GLY A 141 -13.20 -1.18 14.39
CA GLY A 141 -13.89 -2.47 14.30
C GLY A 141 -13.77 -3.17 12.95
N SER A 142 -12.97 -2.65 12.01
CA SER A 142 -12.75 -3.30 10.72
C SER A 142 -12.22 -4.73 10.85
N GLU A 143 -12.69 -5.63 10.00
CA GLU A 143 -12.21 -7.02 9.95
C GLU A 143 -10.80 -7.13 9.35
N THR A 144 -10.03 -8.13 9.82
CA THR A 144 -8.77 -8.54 9.21
C THR A 144 -8.98 -8.98 7.77
N GLN A 145 -8.09 -8.55 6.87
CA GLN A 145 -8.07 -9.04 5.50
C GLN A 145 -7.25 -10.32 5.39
N GLY A 146 -7.71 -11.25 4.55
CA GLY A 146 -6.90 -12.38 4.15
C GLY A 146 -5.71 -11.92 3.31
N TRP A 147 -4.60 -12.66 3.40
CA TRP A 147 -3.42 -12.43 2.58
C TRP A 147 -3.75 -12.49 1.08
N HIS A 148 -3.33 -11.47 0.35
CA HIS A 148 -3.59 -11.34 -1.07
C HIS A 148 -2.54 -10.46 -1.75
N ARG A 149 -2.54 -10.50 -3.09
CA ARG A 149 -1.86 -9.53 -3.95
C ARG A 149 -2.89 -8.65 -4.63
N ASP A 150 -2.60 -7.36 -4.76
CA ASP A 150 -3.50 -6.40 -5.41
C ASP A 150 -3.55 -6.60 -6.93
N GLY A 151 -2.38 -6.68 -7.56
CA GLY A 151 -2.24 -7.04 -8.97
C GLY A 151 -2.32 -8.55 -9.13
N GLY A 152 -3.18 -9.06 -10.03
CA GLY A 152 -3.26 -10.50 -10.32
C GLY A 152 -2.09 -11.01 -11.18
N PHE A 153 -1.99 -12.34 -11.31
CA PHE A 153 -1.04 -12.96 -12.24
C PHE A 153 -1.42 -12.67 -13.69
N LEU A 154 -0.41 -12.38 -14.53
CA LEU A 154 -0.62 -12.30 -15.98
C LEU A 154 -0.76 -13.70 -16.58
N PHE A 155 -0.02 -14.66 -16.03
CA PHE A 155 0.05 -16.02 -16.56
C PHE A 155 -0.38 -17.08 -15.53
N PRO A 156 -0.96 -18.22 -15.97
CA PRO A 156 -1.45 -19.25 -15.06
C PRO A 156 -0.37 -19.96 -14.21
N ASN A 157 0.91 -19.82 -14.56
CA ASN A 157 2.03 -20.47 -13.87
C ASN A 157 2.38 -19.82 -12.52
N GLY A 158 1.78 -18.67 -12.18
CA GLY A 158 1.98 -18.04 -10.88
C GLY A 158 3.33 -17.34 -10.74
N VAL A 159 3.97 -16.93 -11.85
CA VAL A 159 5.22 -16.17 -11.86
C VAL A 159 5.11 -15.06 -12.92
N ASP A 160 5.26 -13.80 -12.49
CA ASP A 160 5.32 -12.64 -13.37
C ASP A 160 6.70 -11.99 -13.23
N LEU A 161 7.56 -12.18 -14.23
CA LEU A 161 8.88 -11.55 -14.29
C LEU A 161 9.12 -10.94 -15.69
N PRO A 162 9.57 -9.67 -15.78
CA PRO A 162 9.74 -8.71 -14.68
C PRO A 162 8.38 -8.26 -14.07
N PRO A 163 8.35 -7.56 -12.92
CA PRO A 163 7.12 -6.98 -12.39
C PRO A 163 6.37 -6.15 -13.43
N HIS A 164 5.05 -6.30 -13.51
CA HIS A 164 4.20 -5.59 -14.48
C HIS A 164 3.31 -4.52 -13.84
N CYS A 165 3.26 -4.46 -12.51
CA CYS A 165 2.52 -3.46 -11.75
C CYS A 165 3.10 -3.31 -10.35
N LEU A 166 2.86 -2.17 -9.72
CA LEU A 166 3.21 -1.91 -8.33
C LEU A 166 2.10 -1.10 -7.65
N THR A 167 2.01 -1.23 -6.33
CA THR A 167 1.14 -0.41 -5.48
C THR A 167 1.99 0.59 -4.73
N ILE A 168 1.69 1.89 -4.89
CA ILE A 168 2.23 2.93 -3.99
C ILE A 168 1.21 3.18 -2.89
N PHE A 169 1.62 2.92 -1.66
CA PHE A 169 0.80 3.15 -0.47
C PHE A 169 1.29 4.39 0.28
N VAL A 170 0.43 5.40 0.41
CA VAL A 170 0.74 6.66 1.12
C VAL A 170 -0.12 6.71 2.39
N PRO A 171 0.45 6.44 3.58
CA PRO A 171 -0.28 6.59 4.82
C PRO A 171 -0.58 8.07 5.10
N LEU A 172 -1.83 8.37 5.43
CA LEU A 172 -2.27 9.74 5.78
C LEU A 172 -2.43 9.96 7.28
N VAL A 173 -2.19 8.90 8.04
CA VAL A 173 -2.09 8.88 9.50
C VAL A 173 -0.78 8.21 9.85
N ASP A 174 -0.30 8.48 11.05
CA ASP A 174 0.81 7.74 11.59
C ASP A 174 0.41 6.27 11.80
N LEU A 175 1.20 5.32 11.30
CA LEU A 175 0.97 3.88 11.38
C LEU A 175 1.90 3.19 12.39
N LEU A 176 2.53 3.95 13.29
CA LEU A 176 3.45 3.41 14.30
C LEU A 176 2.78 2.52 15.36
N THR A 177 1.45 2.51 15.45
CA THR A 177 0.70 1.69 16.42
C THR A 177 -0.20 0.66 15.74
N ASP A 178 -0.21 -0.56 16.26
CA ASP A 178 -1.07 -1.66 15.77
C ASP A 178 -2.57 -1.33 15.87
N GLU A 179 -2.95 -0.41 16.76
CA GLU A 179 -4.35 0.02 16.97
C GLU A 179 -5.00 0.63 15.72
N LEU A 180 -4.21 1.18 14.80
CA LEU A 180 -4.69 1.79 13.56
C LEU A 180 -4.76 0.81 12.39
N GLY A 181 -4.38 -0.45 12.62
CA GLY A 181 -4.44 -1.54 11.65
C GLY A 181 -3.52 -1.33 10.44
N PRO A 182 -2.20 -1.13 10.65
CA PRO A 182 -1.23 -1.03 9.56
C PRO A 182 -1.28 -2.25 8.61
N PRO A 183 -1.13 -2.07 7.28
CA PRO A 183 -1.05 -3.21 6.35
C PRO A 183 0.17 -4.09 6.63
N GLN A 184 0.00 -5.40 6.75
CA GLN A 184 1.14 -6.30 6.89
C GLN A 184 1.66 -6.74 5.52
N PHE A 185 2.97 -6.96 5.39
CA PHE A 185 3.62 -7.35 4.15
C PHE A 185 4.41 -8.66 4.33
N PHE A 186 4.62 -9.38 3.22
CA PHE A 186 5.52 -10.53 3.17
C PHE A 186 6.70 -10.23 2.23
N PRO A 187 7.85 -9.84 2.79
CA PRO A 187 9.06 -9.62 2.00
C PRO A 187 9.53 -10.89 1.28
N GLY A 188 10.13 -10.73 0.10
CA GLY A 188 10.70 -11.80 -0.74
C GLY A 188 9.67 -12.63 -1.51
N GLN A 189 8.42 -12.17 -1.65
CA GLN A 189 7.32 -12.89 -2.33
C GLN A 189 6.83 -12.22 -3.62
N ALA A 190 7.57 -11.27 -4.20
CA ALA A 190 7.15 -10.59 -5.44
C ALA A 190 6.96 -11.57 -6.61
N GLU A 191 7.70 -12.68 -6.62
CA GLU A 191 7.78 -13.61 -7.76
C GLU A 191 6.90 -14.86 -7.62
N THR A 192 6.47 -15.24 -6.41
CA THR A 192 5.79 -16.53 -6.17
C THR A 192 4.62 -16.46 -5.18
N TRP A 193 3.42 -16.88 -5.61
CA TRP A 193 2.24 -17.14 -4.76
C TRP A 193 1.39 -18.26 -5.37
N PRO A 194 0.82 -19.24 -4.62
CA PRO A 194 0.74 -19.42 -3.16
C PRO A 194 1.67 -20.51 -2.59
N ARG A 195 1.87 -20.54 -1.26
CA ARG A 195 2.29 -21.76 -0.55
C ARG A 195 1.21 -22.25 0.43
N PRO A 196 0.85 -23.54 0.43
CA PRO A 196 0.17 -24.17 1.55
C PRO A 196 1.17 -24.46 2.68
N SER A 197 0.73 -24.24 3.93
CA SER A 197 1.35 -24.69 5.19
C SER A 197 2.79 -24.20 5.48
N ARG A 198 2.92 -23.11 6.25
CA ARG A 198 3.99 -22.89 7.24
C ARG A 198 3.71 -21.64 8.07
N ASP A 199 4.12 -21.68 9.34
CA ASP A 199 3.91 -20.63 10.34
C ASP A 199 4.46 -19.29 9.84
N LEU A 200 3.60 -18.29 9.88
CA LEU A 200 3.75 -16.99 9.23
C LEU A 200 4.61 -16.08 10.11
N ALA A 201 5.73 -15.58 9.57
CA ALA A 201 6.44 -14.47 10.19
C ALA A 201 5.71 -13.18 9.81
N GLU A 202 4.97 -12.60 10.74
CA GLU A 202 4.38 -11.27 10.64
C GLU A 202 5.50 -10.24 10.76
N VAL A 203 5.71 -9.40 9.75
CA VAL A 203 6.68 -8.31 9.83
C VAL A 203 6.06 -6.99 9.40
N TRP A 204 6.16 -6.02 10.30
CA TRP A 204 5.94 -4.60 10.04
C TRP A 204 7.29 -3.89 10.18
N PRO A 205 7.76 -3.12 9.18
CA PRO A 205 8.98 -2.35 9.35
C PRO A 205 8.73 -1.25 10.39
N ARG A 206 9.37 -1.36 11.56
CA ARG A 206 9.45 -0.25 12.51
C ARG A 206 10.61 0.63 12.08
N SER A 207 10.40 1.93 12.10
CA SER A 207 11.50 2.87 12.20
C SER A 207 11.20 3.78 13.39
N GLY A 208 11.93 3.52 14.47
CA GLY A 208 11.86 4.34 15.67
C GLY A 208 12.47 5.71 15.40
N ARG A 209 11.66 6.69 14.98
CA ARG A 209 11.85 8.11 15.30
C ARG A 209 10.48 8.76 15.44
N GLY A 210 10.04 8.91 16.69
CA GLY A 210 8.97 9.83 17.02
C GLY A 210 9.33 11.21 16.48
N LEU A 211 8.37 11.85 15.83
CA LEU A 211 8.46 13.28 15.54
C LEU A 211 8.66 13.98 16.88
N ALA A 212 9.84 14.56 17.07
CA ALA A 212 10.06 15.50 18.15
C ALA A 212 9.10 16.68 17.97
N GLU A 213 8.47 17.06 19.07
CA GLU A 213 7.58 18.21 19.23
C GLU A 213 8.14 19.52 18.65
#